data_AF-A0A953PSP3-F1
#
_entry.id   AF-A0A953PSP3-F1
#
_cell.length_a   1.000
_cell.length_b   1.000
_cell.length_c   1.000
_cell.angle_alpha   90.00
_cell.angle_beta   90.00
_cell.angle_gamma   90.00
#
_symmetry.space_group_name_H-M   'P 1'
#
loop_
_entity.id
_entity.type
_entity.pdbx_description
1 polymer ?
#
loop_
_entity_poly.entity_id
_entity_poly.type
_entity_poly.pdbx_seq_one_letter_code
_entity_poly.pdbx_strand_id
1 'polypeptide(L)'
;MKRTERQHLKENEVQNFVRLARQMFETRRGESTVIIAVVAAVVLAAAGYYGWREHVQSRATALLAEAMTVQDARIGPPPAPGTPANGIYFPTERERAQAALTKFKVAADAYPSADAGIYARYQLASTYMTLGQAPQAATAYQQVIDAAGTGIYGQMARLGLAEAQARAGQYDQAINAFKDLSLRKDGPLPVDGILMQLGRVYLDAGKRTEAQQTFNRIVEEFPESPYTGDARKELDNLKKT
;
A
#
# COMPACT_ATOMS: atom_id res chain seq x y z
N MET A 1 -3.44 17.00 18.93
CA MET A 1 -3.83 18.35 18.46
C MET A 1 -5.18 18.27 17.78
N LYS A 2 -6.13 19.04 18.28
CA LYS A 2 -7.57 18.80 18.13
C LYS A 2 -8.08 19.38 16.81
N ARG A 3 -9.11 18.76 16.23
CA ARG A 3 -9.75 19.10 14.94
C ARG A 3 -10.12 20.59 14.80
N THR A 4 -10.35 21.25 15.94
CA THR A 4 -10.67 22.68 16.08
C THR A 4 -9.49 23.59 15.74
N GLU A 5 -8.25 23.26 16.11
CA GLU A 5 -7.07 24.11 15.80
C GLU A 5 -6.81 24.20 14.29
N ARG A 6 -7.02 23.10 13.55
CA ARG A 6 -6.87 23.07 12.09
C ARG A 6 -7.96 23.86 11.36
N GLN A 7 -9.16 23.95 11.93
CA GLN A 7 -10.24 24.77 11.38
C GLN A 7 -9.95 26.25 11.59
N HIS A 8 -9.52 26.65 12.79
CA HIS A 8 -9.12 28.03 13.07
C HIS A 8 -7.90 28.48 12.25
N LEU A 9 -6.94 27.60 11.97
CA LEU A 9 -5.82 27.89 11.07
C LEU A 9 -6.29 28.17 9.64
N LYS A 10 -7.18 27.33 9.08
CA LYS A 10 -7.76 27.54 7.74
C LYS A 10 -8.62 28.80 7.66
N GLU A 11 -9.40 29.08 8.70
CA GLU A 11 -10.25 30.27 8.78
C GLU A 11 -9.40 31.54 8.87
N ASN A 12 -8.30 31.52 9.62
CA ASN A 12 -7.32 32.60 9.68
C ASN A 12 -6.57 32.80 8.37
N GLU A 13 -6.20 31.74 7.65
CA GLU A 13 -5.56 31.83 6.33
C GLU A 13 -6.47 32.46 5.28
N VAL A 14 -7.76 32.06 5.25
CA VAL A 14 -8.75 32.67 4.36
C VAL A 14 -9.01 34.12 4.72
N GLN A 15 -9.14 34.44 6.02
CA GLN A 15 -9.30 35.82 6.46
C GLN A 15 -8.07 36.68 6.15
N ASN A 16 -6.86 36.14 6.28
CA ASN A 16 -5.63 36.84 5.92
C ASN A 16 -5.52 37.04 4.41
N PHE A 17 -5.90 36.05 3.61
CA PHE A 17 -5.97 36.17 2.15
C PHE A 17 -6.97 37.24 1.72
N VAL A 18 -8.17 37.25 2.30
CA VAL A 18 -9.19 38.27 2.05
C VAL A 18 -8.71 39.66 2.48
N ARG A 19 -7.98 39.77 3.59
CA ARG A 19 -7.44 41.04 4.08
C ARG A 19 -6.29 41.56 3.20
N LEU A 20 -5.40 40.68 2.77
CA LEU A 20 -4.33 40.97 1.81
C LEU A 20 -4.92 41.39 0.45
N ALA A 21 -5.94 40.68 -0.03
CA ALA A 21 -6.65 41.03 -1.26
C ALA A 21 -7.32 42.41 -1.15
N ARG A 22 -7.93 42.73 0.00
CA ARG A 22 -8.58 44.03 0.25
C ARG A 22 -7.59 45.19 0.34
N GLN A 23 -6.46 45.01 1.03
CA GLN A 23 -5.40 46.02 1.11
C GLN A 23 -4.69 46.25 -0.22
N MET A 24 -4.53 45.22 -1.07
CA MET A 24 -3.99 45.42 -2.41
C MET A 24 -4.98 46.15 -3.34
N PHE A 25 -6.29 46.06 -3.08
CA PHE A 25 -7.35 46.72 -3.86
C PHE A 25 -7.45 48.23 -3.61
N GLU A 26 -7.21 48.70 -2.38
CA GLU A 26 -7.48 50.10 -2.01
C GLU A 26 -6.39 51.09 -2.47
N THR A 27 -5.16 50.63 -2.75
CA THR A 27 -4.03 51.55 -2.91
C THR A 27 -3.71 51.93 -4.36
N ARG A 28 -4.19 51.20 -5.38
CA ARG A 28 -3.76 51.37 -6.79
C ARG A 28 -4.83 51.00 -7.83
N ARG A 29 -5.65 51.98 -8.26
CA ARG A 29 -6.74 51.78 -9.26
C ARG A 29 -6.28 51.17 -10.60
N GLY A 30 -5.06 51.46 -11.07
CA GLY A 30 -4.49 50.87 -12.29
C GLY A 30 -3.93 49.44 -12.14
N GLU A 31 -3.65 48.98 -10.91
CA GLU A 31 -3.17 47.62 -10.62
C GLU A 31 -4.29 46.67 -10.19
N SER A 32 -5.48 47.19 -9.86
CA SER A 32 -6.66 46.37 -9.52
C SER A 32 -7.06 45.40 -10.64
N THR A 33 -6.90 45.79 -11.91
CA THR A 33 -7.14 44.92 -13.07
C THR A 33 -6.12 43.78 -13.16
N VAL A 34 -4.85 44.06 -12.85
CA VAL A 34 -3.78 43.06 -12.79
C VAL A 34 -4.05 42.06 -11.67
N ILE A 35 -4.47 42.53 -10.50
CA ILE A 35 -4.83 41.67 -9.36
C ILE A 35 -6.05 40.78 -9.72
N ILE A 36 -7.10 41.35 -10.32
CA ILE A 36 -8.27 40.57 -10.78
C ILE A 36 -7.84 39.54 -11.81
N ALA A 37 -7.00 39.90 -12.77
CA ALA A 37 -6.50 38.98 -13.80
C ALA A 37 -5.66 37.84 -13.20
N VAL A 38 -4.80 38.13 -12.22
CA VAL A 38 -4.02 37.12 -11.50
C VAL A 38 -4.93 36.19 -10.70
N VAL A 39 -5.92 36.73 -9.97
CA VAL A 39 -6.90 35.91 -9.23
C VAL A 39 -7.69 35.02 -10.19
N ALA A 40 -8.18 35.57 -11.31
CA ALA A 40 -8.90 34.80 -12.32
C ALA A 40 -8.03 33.68 -12.92
N ALA A 41 -6.75 33.96 -13.22
CA ALA A 41 -5.80 32.96 -13.72
C ALA A 41 -5.56 31.84 -12.69
N VAL A 42 -5.39 32.18 -11.40
CA VAL A 42 -5.24 31.19 -10.32
C VAL A 42 -6.50 30.34 -10.16
N VAL A 43 -7.70 30.94 -10.24
CA VAL A 43 -8.96 30.21 -10.16
C VAL A 43 -9.12 29.25 -11.35
N LEU A 44 -8.80 29.70 -12.57
CA LEU A 44 -8.83 28.84 -13.76
C LEU A 44 -7.81 27.70 -13.68
N ALA A 45 -6.60 27.97 -13.21
CA ALA A 45 -5.58 26.95 -12.99
C ALA A 45 -6.02 25.94 -11.92
N ALA A 46 -6.62 26.42 -10.82
CA ALA A 46 -7.17 25.56 -9.78
C ALA A 46 -8.32 24.71 -10.32
N ALA A 47 -9.28 25.29 -11.04
CA ALA A 47 -10.40 24.56 -11.64
C ALA A 47 -9.92 23.51 -12.65
N GLY A 48 -8.95 23.86 -13.50
CA GLY A 48 -8.30 22.92 -14.43
C GLY A 48 -7.60 21.78 -13.70
N TYR A 49 -6.86 22.09 -12.63
CA TYR A 49 -6.20 21.08 -11.78
C TYR A 49 -7.21 20.16 -11.10
N TYR A 50 -8.29 20.69 -10.52
CA TYR A 50 -9.34 19.91 -9.88
C TYR A 50 -10.05 18.99 -10.89
N GLY A 51 -10.42 19.52 -12.06
CA GLY A 51 -11.05 18.73 -13.12
C GLY A 51 -10.14 17.63 -13.68
N TRP A 52 -8.86 17.94 -13.90
CA TRP A 52 -7.86 16.94 -14.32
C TRP A 52 -7.66 15.87 -13.25
N ARG A 53 -7.52 16.26 -11.98
CA ARG A 53 -7.33 15.33 -10.85
C ARG A 53 -8.53 14.40 -10.69
N GLU A 54 -9.74 14.93 -10.80
CA GLU A 54 -10.97 14.15 -10.76
C GLU A 54 -11.04 13.15 -11.93
N HIS A 55 -10.69 13.59 -13.14
CA HIS A 55 -10.64 12.72 -14.31
C HIS A 55 -9.62 11.58 -14.12
N VAL A 56 -8.41 11.89 -13.66
CA VAL A 56 -7.35 10.91 -13.36
C VAL A 56 -7.84 9.90 -12.32
N GLN A 57 -8.44 10.37 -11.22
CA GLN A 57 -8.91 9.49 -10.16
C GLN A 57 -10.05 8.58 -10.62
N SER A 58 -11.01 9.10 -11.41
CA SER A 58 -12.11 8.32 -11.97
C SER A 58 -11.61 7.21 -12.90
N ARG A 59 -10.66 7.52 -13.78
CA ARG A 59 -10.08 6.51 -14.68
C ARG A 59 -9.23 5.48 -13.95
N ALA A 60 -8.43 5.91 -12.98
CA ALA A 60 -7.61 5.01 -12.17
C ALA A 60 -8.46 4.03 -11.37
N THR A 61 -9.56 4.51 -10.77
CA THR A 61 -10.51 3.67 -10.03
C THR A 61 -11.27 2.70 -10.94
N ALA A 62 -11.62 3.11 -12.17
CA ALA A 62 -12.24 2.22 -13.14
C ALA A 62 -11.32 1.06 -13.57
N LEU A 63 -10.06 1.36 -13.91
CA LEU A 63 -9.08 0.31 -14.25
C LEU A 63 -8.80 -0.62 -13.07
N LEU A 64 -8.72 -0.07 -11.86
CA LEU A 64 -8.59 -0.87 -10.66
C LEU A 64 -9.80 -1.79 -10.46
N ALA A 65 -11.02 -1.28 -10.65
CA ALA A 65 -12.24 -2.09 -10.54
C ALA A 65 -12.23 -3.26 -11.53
N GLU A 66 -11.83 -3.04 -12.80
CA GLU A 66 -11.64 -4.13 -13.75
C GLU A 66 -10.63 -5.18 -13.24
N ALA A 67 -9.51 -4.76 -12.67
CA ALA A 67 -8.52 -5.69 -12.13
C ALA A 67 -9.09 -6.50 -10.96
N MET A 68 -9.85 -5.87 -10.06
CA MET A 68 -10.54 -6.53 -8.95
C MET A 68 -11.58 -7.54 -9.45
N THR A 69 -12.35 -7.22 -10.51
CA THR A 69 -13.31 -8.19 -11.08
C THR A 69 -12.66 -9.48 -11.55
N VAL A 70 -11.41 -9.40 -12.03
CA VAL A 70 -10.63 -10.57 -12.44
C VAL A 70 -10.02 -11.27 -11.22
N GLN A 71 -9.52 -10.54 -10.23
CA GLN A 71 -8.99 -11.10 -8.99
C GLN A 71 -10.05 -11.90 -8.20
N ASP A 72 -11.28 -11.37 -8.14
CA ASP A 72 -12.41 -11.98 -7.41
C ASP A 72 -13.20 -12.97 -8.26
N ALA A 73 -12.73 -13.24 -9.49
CA ALA A 73 -13.34 -14.21 -10.38
C ALA A 73 -13.32 -15.61 -9.77
N ARG A 74 -14.33 -16.40 -10.15
CA ARG A 74 -14.54 -17.75 -9.62
C ARG A 74 -13.52 -18.72 -10.21
N ILE A 75 -13.02 -19.63 -9.39
CA ILE A 75 -12.17 -20.73 -9.82
C ILE A 75 -13.05 -21.96 -10.01
N GLY A 76 -12.92 -22.61 -11.17
CA GLY A 76 -13.68 -23.80 -11.53
C GLY A 76 -14.26 -23.72 -12.94
N PRO A 77 -14.83 -24.82 -13.44
CA PRO A 77 -15.44 -24.85 -14.76
C PRO A 77 -16.58 -23.82 -14.87
N PRO A 78 -16.79 -23.24 -16.07
CA PRO A 78 -17.97 -22.43 -16.30
C PRO A 78 -19.23 -23.28 -16.11
N PRO A 79 -20.36 -22.65 -15.72
CA PRO A 79 -21.61 -23.39 -15.53
C PRO A 79 -22.07 -24.03 -16.84
N ALA A 80 -22.82 -25.12 -16.72
CA ALA A 80 -23.27 -25.91 -17.87
C ALA A 80 -24.07 -25.06 -18.88
N PRO A 81 -23.99 -25.36 -20.19
CA PRO A 81 -24.77 -24.65 -21.21
C PRO A 81 -26.25 -24.58 -20.85
N GLY A 82 -26.85 -23.40 -20.95
CA GLY A 82 -28.25 -23.14 -20.54
C GLY A 82 -28.42 -22.71 -19.09
N THR A 83 -27.35 -22.71 -18.28
CA THR A 83 -27.34 -22.12 -16.94
C THR A 83 -26.87 -20.66 -17.02
N PRO A 84 -27.51 -19.70 -16.32
CA PRO A 84 -27.03 -18.34 -16.25
C PRO A 84 -25.59 -18.29 -15.70
N ALA A 85 -24.65 -17.84 -16.52
CA ALA A 85 -23.28 -17.59 -16.09
C ALA A 85 -23.18 -16.18 -15.50
N ASN A 86 -23.03 -16.09 -14.18
CA ASN A 86 -22.81 -14.82 -13.50
C ASN A 86 -21.32 -14.66 -13.20
N GLY A 87 -20.69 -13.69 -13.87
CA GLY A 87 -19.30 -13.30 -13.64
C GLY A 87 -18.27 -14.05 -14.49
N ILE A 88 -17.00 -13.82 -14.17
CA ILE A 88 -15.84 -14.39 -14.87
C ILE A 88 -15.41 -15.67 -14.16
N TYR A 89 -14.99 -16.66 -14.94
CA TYR A 89 -14.53 -17.97 -14.46
C TYR A 89 -13.13 -18.24 -14.98
N PHE A 90 -12.27 -18.81 -14.13
CA PHE A 90 -10.96 -19.30 -14.49
C PHE A 90 -10.82 -20.78 -14.11
N PRO A 91 -10.20 -21.62 -14.96
CA PRO A 91 -10.01 -23.03 -14.64
C PRO A 91 -9.15 -23.24 -13.38
N THR A 92 -8.11 -22.42 -13.20
CA THR A 92 -7.19 -22.52 -12.06
C THR A 92 -6.93 -21.18 -11.38
N GLU A 93 -6.49 -21.23 -10.13
CA GLU A 93 -6.02 -20.04 -9.40
C GLU A 93 -4.85 -19.35 -10.12
N ARG A 94 -3.94 -20.13 -10.70
CA ARG A 94 -2.78 -19.60 -11.43
C ARG A 94 -3.18 -18.81 -12.66
N GLU A 95 -4.16 -19.28 -13.45
CA GLU A 95 -4.65 -18.55 -14.62
C GLU A 95 -5.38 -17.27 -14.21
N ARG A 96 -6.21 -17.31 -13.15
CA ARG A 96 -6.83 -16.12 -12.59
C ARG A 96 -5.79 -15.10 -12.14
N ALA A 97 -4.79 -15.55 -11.39
CA ALA A 97 -3.69 -14.69 -10.93
C ALA A 97 -2.94 -14.08 -12.11
N GLN A 98 -2.66 -14.84 -13.17
CA GLN A 98 -2.00 -14.32 -14.38
C GLN A 98 -2.86 -13.25 -15.10
N ALA A 99 -4.18 -13.46 -15.19
CA ALA A 99 -5.08 -12.49 -15.77
C ALA A 99 -5.21 -11.22 -14.92
N ALA A 100 -5.30 -11.37 -13.59
CA ALA A 100 -5.33 -10.26 -12.64
C ALA A 100 -4.03 -9.45 -12.70
N LEU A 101 -2.87 -10.12 -12.79
CA LEU A 101 -1.56 -9.50 -12.94
C LEU A 101 -1.54 -8.51 -14.12
N THR A 102 -2.05 -8.93 -15.28
CA THR A 102 -2.11 -8.08 -16.48
C THR A 102 -2.98 -6.85 -16.23
N LYS A 103 -4.15 -7.01 -15.61
CA LYS A 103 -5.06 -5.89 -15.33
C LYS A 103 -4.51 -4.93 -14.28
N PHE A 104 -3.91 -5.44 -13.20
CA PHE A 104 -3.26 -4.61 -12.19
C PHE A 104 -2.09 -3.83 -12.77
N LYS A 105 -1.30 -4.44 -13.67
CA LYS A 105 -0.21 -3.74 -14.34
C LYS A 105 -0.70 -2.56 -15.16
N VAL A 106 -1.78 -2.73 -15.92
CA VAL A 106 -2.40 -1.63 -16.69
C VAL A 106 -2.85 -0.50 -15.76
N ALA A 107 -3.56 -0.81 -14.68
CA ALA A 107 -4.03 0.20 -13.73
C ALA A 107 -2.87 0.94 -13.03
N ALA A 108 -1.82 0.20 -12.63
CA ALA A 108 -0.64 0.73 -11.96
C ALA A 108 0.19 1.64 -12.86
N ASP A 109 0.41 1.24 -14.12
CA ASP A 109 1.29 1.95 -15.05
C ASP A 109 0.61 3.17 -15.68
N ALA A 110 -0.71 3.12 -15.90
CA ALA A 110 -1.46 4.27 -16.41
C ALA A 110 -1.54 5.43 -15.39
N TYR A 111 -1.60 5.10 -14.09
CA TYR A 111 -1.83 6.08 -13.03
C TYR A 111 -0.91 5.88 -11.81
N PRO A 112 0.42 5.95 -11.97
CA PRO A 112 1.38 5.51 -10.95
C PRO A 112 1.36 6.32 -9.64
N SER A 113 0.86 7.55 -9.68
CA SER A 113 0.76 8.45 -8.52
C SER A 113 -0.66 8.58 -7.96
N ALA A 114 -1.68 8.04 -8.62
CA ALA A 114 -3.04 8.04 -8.11
C ALA A 114 -3.19 6.94 -7.04
N ASP A 115 -4.03 7.17 -6.02
CA ASP A 115 -4.23 6.20 -4.93
C ASP A 115 -4.63 4.81 -5.45
N ALA A 116 -5.50 4.78 -6.47
CA ALA A 116 -5.93 3.53 -7.10
C ALA A 116 -4.80 2.83 -7.87
N GLY A 117 -3.89 3.58 -8.50
CA GLY A 117 -2.73 3.01 -9.19
C GLY A 117 -1.64 2.52 -8.22
N ILE A 118 -1.44 3.23 -7.10
CA ILE A 118 -0.58 2.77 -6.00
C ILE A 118 -1.12 1.45 -5.43
N TYR A 119 -2.41 1.38 -5.15
CA TYR A 119 -3.04 0.15 -4.68
C TYR A 119 -3.00 -0.97 -5.73
N ALA A 120 -3.24 -0.65 -7.00
CA ALA A 120 -3.09 -1.62 -8.09
C ALA A 120 -1.66 -2.17 -8.16
N ARG A 121 -0.64 -1.33 -7.94
CA ARG A 121 0.76 -1.77 -7.91
C ARG A 121 1.07 -2.64 -6.68
N TYR A 122 0.45 -2.36 -5.54
CA TYR A 122 0.52 -3.23 -4.37
C TYR A 122 -0.09 -4.62 -4.66
N GLN A 123 -1.27 -4.66 -5.28
CA GLN A 123 -1.91 -5.91 -5.69
C GLN A 123 -1.13 -6.65 -6.78
N LEU A 124 -0.50 -5.93 -7.71
CA LEU A 124 0.43 -6.48 -8.69
C LEU A 124 1.58 -7.22 -8.00
N ALA A 125 2.20 -6.59 -6.99
CA ALA A 125 3.28 -7.21 -6.21
C ALA A 125 2.82 -8.47 -5.46
N SER A 126 1.65 -8.43 -4.83
CA SER A 126 1.05 -9.60 -4.15
C SER A 126 0.71 -10.73 -5.14
N THR A 127 0.26 -10.37 -6.34
CA THR A 127 -0.02 -11.33 -7.41
C THR A 127 1.27 -11.98 -7.92
N TYR A 128 2.36 -11.22 -8.05
CA TYR A 128 3.69 -11.78 -8.33
C TYR A 128 4.12 -12.80 -7.25
N MET A 129 3.87 -12.52 -5.96
CA MET A 129 4.14 -13.46 -4.87
C MET A 129 3.35 -14.77 -5.01
N THR A 130 2.07 -14.66 -5.37
CA THR A 130 1.18 -15.82 -5.61
C THR A 130 1.67 -16.67 -6.78
N LEU A 131 2.21 -16.04 -7.82
CA LEU A 131 2.76 -16.73 -8.99
C LEU A 131 4.17 -17.30 -8.78
N GLY A 132 4.77 -17.09 -7.60
CA GLY A 132 6.14 -17.51 -7.28
C GLY A 132 7.22 -16.58 -7.85
N GLN A 133 6.84 -15.41 -8.35
CA GLN A 133 7.72 -14.43 -8.99
C GLN A 133 8.25 -13.40 -7.97
N ALA A 134 8.95 -13.91 -6.94
CA ALA A 134 9.41 -13.11 -5.81
C ALA A 134 10.31 -11.91 -6.19
N PRO A 135 11.24 -12.01 -7.16
CA PRO A 135 12.03 -10.85 -7.59
C PRO A 135 11.17 -9.72 -8.18
N GLN A 136 10.19 -10.05 -9.03
CA GLN A 136 9.26 -9.06 -9.59
C GLN A 136 8.36 -8.45 -8.51
N ALA A 137 7.93 -9.25 -7.53
CA ALA A 137 7.18 -8.77 -6.38
C ALA A 137 7.99 -7.73 -5.58
N ALA A 138 9.26 -8.01 -5.29
CA ALA A 138 10.14 -7.08 -4.57
C ALA A 138 10.27 -5.74 -5.31
N THR A 139 10.49 -5.75 -6.62
CA THR A 139 10.53 -4.52 -7.43
C THR A 139 9.21 -3.74 -7.36
N ALA A 140 8.07 -4.42 -7.49
CA ALA A 140 6.77 -3.77 -7.46
C ALA A 140 6.43 -3.20 -6.06
N TYR A 141 6.78 -3.91 -4.98
CA TYR A 141 6.64 -3.39 -3.62
C TYR A 141 7.53 -2.17 -3.38
N GLN A 142 8.78 -2.17 -3.86
CA GLN A 142 9.66 -1.01 -3.75
C GLN A 142 9.04 0.22 -4.42
N GLN A 143 8.49 0.07 -5.62
CA GLN A 143 7.79 1.16 -6.31
C GLN A 143 6.58 1.70 -5.53
N VAL A 144 5.86 0.85 -4.78
CA VAL A 144 4.79 1.31 -3.88
C VAL A 144 5.37 2.09 -2.70
N ILE A 145 6.47 1.65 -2.12
CA ILE A 145 7.16 2.35 -1.02
C ILE A 145 7.60 3.75 -1.49
N ASP A 146 8.17 3.84 -2.69
CA ASP A 146 8.66 5.09 -3.27
C ASP A 146 7.51 6.08 -3.54
N ALA A 147 6.35 5.58 -4.00
CA ALA A 147 5.18 6.42 -4.30
C ALA A 147 4.35 6.80 -3.06
N ALA A 148 4.15 5.85 -2.13
CA ALA A 148 3.24 6.02 -0.98
C ALA A 148 3.95 6.47 0.31
N GLY A 149 5.28 6.37 0.37
CA GLY A 149 6.10 6.80 1.51
C GLY A 149 5.67 6.17 2.84
N THR A 150 5.18 6.99 3.76
CA THR A 150 4.70 6.59 5.09
C THR A 150 3.19 6.30 5.13
N GLY A 151 2.48 6.45 4.00
CA GLY A 151 1.07 6.06 3.88
C GLY A 151 0.85 4.55 4.08
N ILE A 152 -0.40 4.15 4.28
CA ILE A 152 -0.77 2.76 4.63
C ILE A 152 -0.21 1.74 3.65
N TYR A 153 -0.31 2.00 2.34
CA TYR A 153 0.22 1.11 1.31
C TYR A 153 1.75 1.03 1.32
N GLY A 154 2.45 2.14 1.62
CA GLY A 154 3.89 2.13 1.76
C GLY A 154 4.35 1.30 2.98
N GLN A 155 3.57 1.29 4.05
CA GLN A 155 3.86 0.46 5.23
C GLN A 155 3.59 -1.02 4.94
N MET A 156 2.44 -1.34 4.33
CA MET A 156 2.11 -2.71 3.91
C MET A 156 3.10 -3.25 2.85
N ALA A 157 3.57 -2.40 1.94
CA ALA A 157 4.55 -2.78 0.92
C ALA A 157 5.94 -3.05 1.50
N ARG A 158 6.34 -2.41 2.61
CA ARG A 158 7.60 -2.77 3.30
C ARG A 158 7.55 -4.19 3.85
N LEU A 159 6.41 -4.61 4.41
CA LEU A 159 6.21 -5.98 4.85
C LEU A 159 6.25 -6.94 3.66
N GLY A 160 5.49 -6.65 2.60
CA GLY A 160 5.50 -7.46 1.37
C GLY A 160 6.87 -7.55 0.70
N LEU A 161 7.67 -6.48 0.74
CA LEU A 161 9.05 -6.47 0.26
C LEU A 161 9.93 -7.42 1.07
N ALA A 162 9.85 -7.38 2.40
CA ALA A 162 10.61 -8.28 3.27
C ALA A 162 10.25 -9.75 3.01
N GLU A 163 8.95 -10.05 2.83
CA GLU A 163 8.48 -11.38 2.45
C GLU A 163 8.96 -11.80 1.06
N ALA A 164 8.95 -10.90 0.08
CA ALA A 164 9.45 -11.16 -1.27
C ALA A 164 10.95 -11.43 -1.28
N GLN A 165 11.72 -10.66 -0.52
CA GLN A 165 13.16 -10.87 -0.34
C GLN A 165 13.44 -12.24 0.29
N ALA A 166 12.69 -12.62 1.33
CA ALA A 166 12.83 -13.95 1.95
C ALA A 166 12.56 -15.07 0.94
N ARG A 167 11.46 -15.00 0.18
CA ARG A 167 11.14 -15.98 -0.87
C ARG A 167 12.15 -16.01 -2.02
N ALA A 168 12.83 -14.90 -2.27
CA ALA A 168 13.92 -14.82 -3.24
C ALA A 168 15.26 -15.33 -2.69
N GLY A 169 15.32 -15.83 -1.45
CA GLY A 169 16.55 -16.28 -0.79
C GLY A 169 17.46 -15.14 -0.31
N GLN A 170 16.98 -13.89 -0.35
CA GLN A 170 17.73 -12.70 0.07
C GLN A 170 17.57 -12.48 1.58
N TYR A 171 17.97 -13.49 2.36
CA TYR A 171 17.63 -13.56 3.78
C TYR A 171 18.16 -12.39 4.61
N ASP A 172 19.39 -11.93 4.38
CA ASP A 172 19.93 -10.80 5.16
C ASP A 172 19.15 -9.50 4.93
N GLN A 173 18.67 -9.26 3.70
CA GLN A 173 17.84 -8.10 3.39
C GLN A 173 16.47 -8.22 4.07
N ALA A 174 15.85 -9.39 3.96
CA ALA A 174 14.56 -9.68 4.60
C ALA A 174 14.65 -9.53 6.12
N ILE A 175 15.68 -10.09 6.75
CA ILE A 175 15.93 -10.00 8.20
C ILE A 175 16.03 -8.53 8.62
N ASN A 176 16.82 -7.72 7.92
CA ASN A 176 16.97 -6.30 8.26
C ASN A 176 15.63 -5.56 8.13
N ALA A 177 14.88 -5.81 7.06
CA ALA A 177 13.57 -5.19 6.85
C ALA A 177 12.57 -5.59 7.94
N PHE A 178 12.49 -6.88 8.31
CA PHE A 178 11.62 -7.35 9.38
C PHE A 178 12.02 -6.80 10.76
N LYS A 179 13.33 -6.68 11.04
CA LYS A 179 13.81 -6.04 12.27
C LYS A 179 13.36 -4.58 12.34
N ASP A 180 13.57 -3.81 11.27
CA ASP A 180 13.16 -2.41 11.21
C ASP A 180 11.65 -2.25 11.36
N LEU A 181 10.86 -3.16 10.80
CA LEU A 181 9.40 -3.20 10.98
C LEU A 181 9.01 -3.52 12.42
N SER A 182 9.70 -4.46 13.08
CA SER A 182 9.40 -4.87 14.46
C SER A 182 9.64 -3.76 15.50
N LEU A 183 10.45 -2.76 15.15
CA LEU A 183 10.72 -1.59 16.00
C LEU A 183 9.60 -0.54 15.93
N ARG A 184 8.71 -0.61 14.94
CA ARG A 184 7.64 0.38 14.71
C ARG A 184 6.36 0.00 15.46
N LYS A 185 6.39 0.12 16.78
CA LYS A 185 5.28 -0.30 17.67
C LYS A 185 3.96 0.46 17.46
N ASP A 186 4.03 1.72 17.04
CA ASP A 186 2.84 2.56 16.78
C ASP A 186 2.33 2.45 15.33
N GLY A 187 2.88 1.50 14.56
CA GLY A 187 2.48 1.25 13.18
C GLY A 187 1.12 0.53 13.06
N PRO A 188 0.53 0.51 11.86
CA PRO A 188 -0.69 -0.25 11.57
C PRO A 188 -0.43 -1.77 11.48
N LEU A 189 0.83 -2.21 11.54
CA LEU A 189 1.22 -3.60 11.42
C LEU A 189 1.44 -4.22 12.81
N PRO A 190 0.86 -5.38 13.11
CA PRO A 190 1.01 -6.04 14.40
C PRO A 190 2.44 -6.61 14.55
N VAL A 191 3.12 -6.20 15.63
CA VAL A 191 4.54 -6.52 15.85
C VAL A 191 4.78 -8.01 16.06
N ASP A 192 3.87 -8.70 16.76
CA ASP A 192 3.89 -10.15 16.96
C ASP A 192 3.85 -10.92 15.63
N GLY A 193 3.02 -10.49 14.67
CA GLY A 193 3.01 -11.06 13.32
C GLY A 193 4.33 -10.84 12.57
N ILE A 194 4.93 -9.66 12.70
CA ILE A 194 6.25 -9.35 12.13
C ILE A 194 7.34 -10.24 12.76
N LEU A 195 7.33 -10.41 14.08
CA LEU A 195 8.28 -11.26 14.80
C LEU A 195 8.12 -12.73 14.38
N MET A 196 6.89 -13.19 14.15
CA MET A 196 6.66 -14.57 13.69
C MET A 196 7.31 -14.80 12.32
N GLN A 197 7.17 -13.86 11.39
CA GLN A 197 7.82 -13.96 10.08
C GLN A 197 9.34 -13.83 10.20
N LEU A 198 9.85 -12.91 11.01
CA LEU A 198 11.29 -12.76 11.27
C LEU A 198 11.90 -14.06 11.80
N GLY A 199 11.25 -14.71 12.77
CA GLY A 199 11.70 -15.99 13.31
C GLY A 199 11.77 -17.10 12.25
N ARG A 200 10.76 -17.19 11.36
CA ARG A 200 10.77 -18.13 10.23
C ARG A 200 11.90 -17.85 9.25
N VAL A 201 12.11 -16.60 8.88
CA VAL A 201 13.21 -16.20 7.99
C VAL A 201 14.57 -16.52 8.62
N TYR A 202 14.73 -16.36 9.94
CA TYR A 202 15.94 -16.79 10.63
C TYR A 202 16.15 -18.30 10.52
N LEU A 203 15.10 -19.13 10.63
CA LEU A 203 15.21 -20.58 10.42
C LEU A 203 15.63 -20.90 8.98
N ASP A 204 15.00 -20.28 7.98
CA ASP A 204 15.32 -20.48 6.55
C ASP A 204 16.77 -20.07 6.23
N ALA A 205 17.29 -19.07 6.94
CA ALA A 205 18.67 -18.61 6.85
C ALA A 205 19.68 -19.45 7.67
N GLY A 206 19.23 -20.48 8.40
CA GLY A 206 20.06 -21.29 9.29
C GLY A 206 20.46 -20.62 10.61
N LYS A 207 19.92 -19.43 10.92
CA LYS A 207 20.21 -18.61 12.10
C LYS A 207 19.33 -19.04 13.29
N ARG A 208 19.52 -20.28 13.75
CA ARG A 208 18.67 -20.94 14.74
C ARG A 208 18.61 -20.23 16.10
N THR A 209 19.74 -19.67 16.54
CA THR A 209 19.82 -18.93 17.82
C THR A 209 18.95 -17.68 17.79
N GLU A 210 19.04 -16.91 16.70
CA GLU A 210 18.25 -15.70 16.49
C GLU A 210 16.76 -16.02 16.30
N ALA A 211 16.44 -17.12 15.62
CA ALA A 211 15.07 -17.63 15.53
C ALA A 211 14.51 -17.93 16.93
N GLN A 212 15.25 -18.66 17.76
CA GLN A 212 14.85 -18.98 19.13
C GLN A 212 14.59 -17.72 19.95
N GLN A 213 15.52 -16.76 19.93
CA GLN A 213 15.36 -15.48 20.62
C GLN A 213 14.10 -14.73 20.14
N THR A 214 13.85 -14.74 18.83
CA THR A 214 12.70 -14.05 18.24
C THR A 214 11.37 -14.70 18.66
N PHE A 215 11.29 -16.04 18.65
CA PHE A 215 10.07 -16.74 19.10
C PHE A 215 9.84 -16.60 20.60
N ASN A 216 10.89 -16.59 21.42
CA ASN A 216 10.77 -16.30 22.86
C ASN A 216 10.14 -14.92 23.10
N ARG A 217 10.56 -13.90 22.35
CA ARG A 217 9.96 -12.56 22.45
C ARG A 217 8.46 -12.57 22.16
N ILE A 218 7.98 -13.39 21.22
CA ILE A 218 6.52 -13.52 20.98
C ILE A 218 5.82 -14.06 22.23
N VAL A 219 6.35 -15.14 22.81
CA VAL A 219 5.76 -15.80 23.98
C VAL A 219 5.80 -14.91 25.22
N GLU A 220 6.85 -14.11 25.40
CA GLU A 220 7.07 -13.26 26.57
C GLU A 220 6.40 -11.89 26.45
N GLU A 221 6.56 -11.22 25.31
CA GLU A 221 6.04 -9.85 25.11
C GLU A 221 4.57 -9.84 24.65
N PHE A 222 4.09 -10.93 24.02
CA PHE A 222 2.75 -11.02 23.42
C PHE A 222 2.00 -12.32 23.79
N PRO A 223 1.79 -12.63 25.08
CA PRO A 223 1.21 -13.91 25.51
C PRO A 223 -0.17 -14.22 24.91
N GLU A 224 -1.00 -13.20 24.68
CA GLU A 224 -2.35 -13.31 24.09
C GLU A 224 -2.34 -13.31 22.54
N SER A 225 -1.17 -13.28 21.91
CA SER A 225 -1.05 -13.28 20.45
C SER A 225 -1.58 -14.58 19.85
N PRO A 226 -2.28 -14.53 18.69
CA PRO A 226 -2.61 -15.73 17.93
C PRO A 226 -1.36 -16.52 17.48
N TYR A 227 -0.18 -15.89 17.47
CA TYR A 227 1.08 -16.52 17.09
C TYR A 227 1.81 -17.24 18.23
N THR A 228 1.40 -17.04 19.49
CA THR A 228 2.07 -17.66 20.66
C THR A 228 2.11 -19.18 20.58
N GLY A 229 1.01 -19.80 20.13
CA GLY A 229 0.93 -21.26 19.98
C GLY A 229 1.94 -21.80 18.96
N ASP A 230 2.07 -21.11 17.82
CA ASP A 230 3.01 -21.51 16.78
C ASP A 230 4.46 -21.21 17.17
N ALA A 231 4.72 -20.07 17.80
CA ALA A 231 6.04 -19.74 18.35
C ALA A 231 6.53 -20.81 19.35
N ARG A 232 5.66 -21.31 20.25
CA ARG A 232 6.00 -22.41 21.17
C ARG A 232 6.35 -23.70 20.44
N LYS A 233 5.60 -24.06 19.38
CA LYS A 233 5.91 -25.24 18.57
C LYS A 233 7.29 -25.12 17.91
N GLU A 234 7.60 -23.97 17.33
CA GLU A 234 8.91 -23.73 16.71
C GLU A 234 10.05 -23.82 17.74
N LEU A 235 9.86 -23.25 18.93
CA LEU A 235 10.82 -23.36 20.03
C LEU A 235 11.06 -24.82 20.46
N ASP A 236 10.02 -25.64 20.51
CA ASP A 236 10.17 -27.05 20.87
C ASP A 236 10.84 -27.87 19.76
N ASN A 237 10.58 -27.54 18.48
CA ASN A 237 11.27 -28.15 17.35
C ASN A 237 12.76 -27.80 17.37
N LEU A 238 13.10 -26.55 17.71
CA LEU A 238 14.48 -26.07 17.80
C LEU A 238 15.33 -26.84 18.83
N LYS A 239 14.71 -27.29 19.94
CA LYS A 239 15.38 -28.09 21.00
C LYS A 239 15.69 -29.53 20.60
N LYS A 240 14.97 -30.07 19.61
CA LYS A 240 15.07 -31.48 19.18
C LYS A 240 16.15 -31.73 18.13
N THR A 241 16.76 -30.68 17.60
CA THR A 241 17.76 -30.73 16.52
C THR A 241 19.08 -30.20 17.05
#